data_AF-A0A2Z5ENG0-F1
#
_entry.id   AF-A0A2Z5ENG0-F1
#
_cell.length_a   1.000
_cell.length_b   1.000
_cell.length_c   1.000
_cell.angle_alpha   90.00
_cell.angle_beta   90.00
_cell.angle_gamma   90.00
#
_symmetry.space_group_name_H-M   'P 1'
#
loop_
_entity.id
_entity.type
_entity.pdbx_description
1 polymer ?
#
loop_
_entity_poly.entity_id
_entity_poly.type
_entity_poly.pdbx_seq_one_letter_code
_entity_poly.pdbx_strand_id
1 'polypeptide(L)' 'VTTHSARRPSCPQPTPGAAAGGCAYDGSAITLVPVADVAHLVHGPIGCLGNSWETRGSLSSGPT' A
#
# COMPACT_ATOMS: atom_id res chain seq x y z
N VAL A 1 -9.42 -38.02 5.56
CA VAL A 1 -9.31 -36.55 5.60
C VAL A 1 -8.01 -36.22 6.32
N THR A 2 -7.02 -35.73 5.58
CA THR A 2 -5.66 -35.49 6.06
C THR A 2 -5.62 -34.28 7.01
N THR A 3 -4.77 -34.40 8.01
CA THR A 3 -4.45 -33.44 9.08
C THR A 3 -4.22 -32.00 8.58
N HIS A 4 -4.98 -31.02 9.12
CA HIS A 4 -4.70 -29.61 8.84
C HIS A 4 -3.58 -29.07 9.75
N SER A 5 -2.47 -28.76 9.08
CA SER A 5 -1.30 -27.98 9.49
C SER A 5 -1.52 -27.06 10.69
N ALA A 6 -0.67 -27.19 11.72
CA ALA A 6 -0.54 -26.21 12.79
C ALA A 6 -0.43 -24.79 12.21
N ARG A 7 -1.32 -23.90 12.64
CA ARG A 7 -1.39 -22.50 12.17
C ARG A 7 -0.11 -21.79 12.61
N ARG A 8 0.66 -21.29 11.65
CA ARG A 8 1.79 -20.38 11.93
C ARG A 8 1.27 -19.16 12.71
N PRO A 9 2.02 -18.66 13.71
CA PRO A 9 1.60 -17.46 14.43
C PRO A 9 1.42 -16.32 13.43
N SER A 10 0.24 -15.68 13.48
CA SER A 10 -0.05 -14.49 12.66
C SER A 10 0.73 -13.30 13.16
N CYS A 11 1.02 -12.33 12.27
CA CYS A 11 1.57 -11.05 12.69
C CYS A 11 0.71 -10.41 13.78
N PRO A 12 1.31 -9.70 14.76
CA PRO A 12 0.56 -8.99 15.79
C PRO A 12 -0.48 -8.06 15.16
N GLN A 13 -1.68 -8.02 15.74
CA GLN A 13 -2.67 -7.03 15.34
C GLN A 13 -2.20 -5.64 15.76
N PRO A 14 -2.44 -4.60 14.93
CA PRO A 14 -2.11 -3.24 15.30
C PRO A 14 -2.97 -2.76 16.46
N THR A 15 -2.36 -2.00 17.39
CA THR A 15 -3.06 -1.43 18.54
C THR A 15 -3.97 -0.29 18.08
N PRO A 16 -5.29 -0.32 18.37
CA PRO A 16 -6.19 0.77 18.03
C PRO A 16 -5.69 2.12 18.58
N GLY A 17 -5.66 3.15 17.74
CA GLY A 17 -5.19 4.48 18.10
C GLY A 17 -3.67 4.68 18.07
N ALA A 18 -2.87 3.62 17.95
CA ALA A 18 -1.44 3.74 17.69
C ALA A 18 -1.14 3.67 16.18
N ALA A 19 -0.04 4.29 15.76
CA ALA A 19 0.43 4.16 14.38
C ALA A 19 0.87 2.71 14.11
N ALA A 20 0.38 2.13 13.00
CA ALA A 20 0.69 0.76 12.58
C ALA A 20 1.66 0.68 11.39
N GLY A 21 2.16 1.82 10.92
CA GLY A 21 2.72 1.95 9.56
C GLY A 21 1.62 2.22 8.53
N GLY A 22 2.00 2.47 7.28
CA GLY A 22 1.08 2.81 6.19
C GLY A 22 0.04 1.71 5.92
N CYS A 23 -0.95 2.03 5.07
CA CYS A 23 -2.00 1.10 4.69
C CYS A 23 -1.62 0.21 3.50
N ALA A 24 -2.45 -0.78 3.18
CA ALA A 24 -2.24 -1.65 2.02
C ALA A 24 -2.11 -0.86 0.71
N TYR A 25 -2.87 0.24 0.57
CA TYR A 25 -2.75 1.14 -0.57
C TYR A 25 -1.38 1.83 -0.61
N ASP A 26 -0.89 2.37 0.52
CA ASP A 26 0.45 2.96 0.57
C ASP A 26 1.52 1.93 0.17
N GLY A 27 1.37 0.67 0.58
CA GLY A 27 2.25 -0.43 0.14
C GLY A 27 2.18 -0.70 -1.36
N SER A 28 0.97 -0.67 -1.94
CA SER A 28 0.79 -0.80 -3.40
C SER A 28 1.41 0.37 -4.16
N ALA A 29 1.29 1.59 -3.64
CA ALA A 29 1.85 2.77 -4.28
C ALA A 29 3.39 2.74 -4.29
N ILE A 30 4.01 2.27 -3.20
CA ILE A 30 5.48 2.09 -3.14
C ILE A 30 6.01 1.21 -4.26
N THR A 31 5.30 0.11 -4.52
CA THR A 31 5.77 -0.96 -5.39
C THR A 31 5.37 -0.75 -6.84
N LEU A 32 4.20 -0.15 -7.08
CA LEU A 32 3.62 -0.02 -8.41
C LEU A 32 3.86 1.36 -9.04
N VAL A 33 3.87 2.47 -8.28
CA VAL A 33 4.04 3.82 -8.87
C VAL A 33 5.32 3.97 -9.71
N PRO A 34 6.46 3.30 -9.40
CA PRO A 34 7.63 3.32 -10.29
C PRO A 34 7.42 2.72 -11.69
N VAL A 35 6.35 1.96 -11.91
CA VAL A 35 5.97 1.45 -13.23
C VAL A 35 5.30 2.59 -13.99
N ALA A 36 6.10 3.28 -14.82
CA ALA A 36 5.71 4.52 -15.47
C ALA A 36 4.85 4.33 -16.74
N ASP A 37 4.80 3.12 -17.29
CA ASP A 37 4.10 2.78 -18.55
C ASP A 37 2.68 2.25 -18.34
N VAL A 38 2.09 2.47 -17.17
CA VAL A 38 0.72 2.04 -16.83
C VAL A 38 -0.05 3.13 -16.08
N ALA A 39 -1.38 3.01 -16.07
CA ALA A 39 -2.24 3.86 -15.26
C ALA A 39 -2.48 3.24 -13.87
N HIS A 40 -2.12 3.97 -12.81
CA HIS A 40 -2.38 3.59 -11.42
C HIS A 40 -3.77 4.06 -11.00
N LEU A 41 -4.78 3.20 -11.13
CA LEU A 41 -6.17 3.49 -10.76
C LEU A 41 -6.44 3.15 -9.30
N VAL A 42 -6.95 4.13 -8.54
CA VAL A 42 -7.30 3.97 -7.12
C VAL A 42 -8.78 4.22 -6.95
N HIS A 43 -9.52 3.18 -6.57
CA HIS A 43 -10.94 3.31 -6.23
C HIS A 43 -11.11 3.64 -4.76
N GLY A 44 -11.40 4.90 -4.45
CA GLY A 44 -11.64 5.35 -3.09
C GLY A 44 -11.84 6.87 -3.02
N PRO A 45 -11.95 7.42 -1.81
CA PRO A 45 -11.99 8.87 -1.61
C PRO A 45 -10.70 9.52 -2.13
N ILE A 46 -10.83 10.73 -2.70
CA ILE A 46 -9.69 11.49 -3.25
C ILE A 46 -8.54 11.71 -2.25
N GLY A 47 -8.85 11.77 -0.96
CA GLY A 47 -7.85 11.91 0.11
C GLY A 47 -6.87 10.74 0.20
N CYS A 48 -7.26 9.51 -0.19
CA CYS A 48 -6.34 8.37 -0.22
C CYS A 48 -5.20 8.62 -1.22
N LEU A 49 -5.54 9.02 -2.45
CA LEU A 49 -4.55 9.33 -3.48
C LEU A 49 -3.72 10.56 -3.10
N GLY A 50 -4.40 11.65 -2.70
CA GLY A 50 -3.74 12.93 -2.44
C GLY A 50 -2.71 12.89 -1.30
N ASN A 51 -2.94 12.11 -0.24
CA ASN A 51 -2.02 12.03 0.90
C ASN A 51 -0.79 11.17 0.63
N SER A 52 -0.88 10.21 -0.30
CA SER A 52 0.18 9.22 -0.56
C SER A 52 0.99 9.53 -1.82
N TRP A 53 0.44 10.35 -2.73
CA TRP A 53 1.09 10.76 -3.99
C TRP A 53 2.47 11.38 -3.72
N GLU A 54 3.49 10.92 -4.45
CA GLU A 54 4.90 11.38 -4.35
C GLU A 54 5.60 11.23 -3.00
N THR A 55 4.97 10.62 -1.98
CA THR A 55 5.56 10.52 -0.63
C THR A 55 6.85 9.70 -0.57
N ARG A 56 7.19 8.97 -1.64
CA ARG A 56 8.37 8.08 -1.72
C ARG A 56 9.21 8.25 -2.99
N GLY A 57 9.23 9.45 -3.56
CA GLY A 57 10.18 9.84 -4.62
C GLY A 57 10.00 9.05 -5.92
N SER A 58 8.81 8.54 -6.18
CA SER A 58 8.49 7.87 -7.44
C SER A 58 8.44 8.93 -8.54
N LEU A 59 9.26 8.78 -9.59
CA LEU A 59 9.29 9.76 -10.67
C LEU A 59 7.92 9.82 -11.37
N SER A 60 7.23 10.94 -11.27
CA SER A 60 6.05 11.23 -12.10
C SER A 60 6.46 11.95 -13.39
N SER A 61 5.75 11.66 -14.48
CA SER A 61 5.99 12.19 -15.83
C SER A 61 5.61 13.68 -15.99
N GLY A 62 5.78 14.50 -14.94
CA GLY A 62 5.54 15.95 -14.99
C GLY A 62 6.46 16.67 -15.98
N PRO A 63 6.12 17.90 -16.42
CA PRO A 63 6.86 18.57 -17.50
C PRO A 63 8.30 18.86 -17.09
N THR A 64 9.23 18.62 -18.01
CA THR A 64 10.59 19.20 -17.98
C THR A 64 10.53 20.71 -18.07
#